data_AF-A0A9D7VNE5-F1
#
_entry.id   AF-A0A9D7VNE5-F1
#
_cell.length_a   1.000
_cell.length_b   1.000
_cell.length_c   1.000
_cell.angle_alpha   90.00
_cell.angle_beta   90.00
_cell.angle_gamma   90.00
#
_symmetry.space_group_name_H-M   'P 1'
#
loop_
_entity.id
_entity.type
_entity.pdbx_description
1 polymer ?
#
loop_
_entity_poly.entity_id
_entity_poly.type
_entity_poly.pdbx_seq_one_letter_code
_entity_poly.pdbx_strand_id
1 'polypeptide(L)' 'MRGWKTLLLNLGAASSVVLLEILRYLADVDWSAHLPPHIALWLVVGVNIANIVLRHVTSGPPAWREGRR' A
#
# COMPACT_ATOMS: atom_id res chain seq x y z
N MET A 1 3.33 -17.93 25.65
CA MET A 1 3.30 -17.09 24.43
C MET A 1 4.25 -15.91 24.65
N ARG A 2 5.26 -15.70 23.80
CA ARG A 2 6.21 -14.57 23.96
C ARG A 2 5.44 -13.25 23.74
N GLY A 3 5.57 -12.27 24.66
CA GLY A 3 4.76 -11.04 24.66
C GLY A 3 4.72 -10.26 23.34
N TRP A 4 5.79 -10.35 22.54
CA TRP A 4 5.86 -9.76 21.20
C TRP A 4 4.82 -10.34 20.21
N LYS A 5 4.53 -11.64 20.30
CA LYS A 5 3.51 -12.26 19.42
C LYS A 5 2.12 -11.71 19.73
N THR A 6 1.81 -11.53 21.00
CA THR A 6 0.53 -10.94 21.46
C THR A 6 0.41 -9.48 21.04
N LEU A 7 1.50 -8.71 21.15
CA LEU A 7 1.54 -7.32 20.69
C LEU A 7 1.26 -7.20 19.18
N LEU A 8 1.90 -8.02 18.35
CA LEU A 8 1.65 -8.03 16.90
C LEU A 8 0.22 -8.43 16.55
N LEU A 9 -0.34 -9.42 17.23
CA LEU A 9 -1.72 -9.85 17.00
C LEU A 9 -2.71 -8.74 17.37
N ASN A 10 -2.50 -8.08 18.51
CA ASN A 10 -3.35 -6.97 18.94
C ASN A 10 -3.23 -5.76 18.01
N LEU A 11 -2.00 -5.43 17.59
CA LEU A 11 -1.77 -4.35 16.63
C LEU A 11 -2.42 -4.67 15.28
N GLY A 12 -2.29 -5.90 14.79
CA GLY A 12 -2.94 -6.36 13.56
C GLY A 12 -4.46 -6.26 13.66
N ALA A 13 -5.06 -6.72 14.76
CA ALA A 13 -6.50 -6.62 14.99
C ALA A 13 -6.96 -5.16 15.04
N ALA A 14 -6.29 -4.29 15.79
CA ALA A 14 -6.61 -2.86 15.84
C ALA A 14 -6.47 -2.20 14.46
N SER A 15 -5.38 -2.49 13.74
CA SER A 15 -5.13 -1.95 12.40
C SER A 15 -6.17 -2.41 11.39
N SER A 16 -6.66 -3.65 11.51
CA SER A 16 -7.69 -4.17 10.61
C SER A 16 -9.01 -3.42 10.70
N VAL A 17 -9.41 -2.99 11.91
CA VAL A 17 -10.61 -2.17 12.10
C VAL A 17 -10.47 -0.82 11.41
N VAL A 18 -9.31 -0.16 11.59
CA VAL A 18 -9.01 1.12 10.92
C VAL A 18 -9.00 0.94 9.40
N LEU A 19 -8.38 -0.12 8.90
CA LEU A 19 -8.35 -0.43 7.46
C LEU A 19 -9.76 -0.66 6.90
N LEU A 20 -10.62 -1.41 7.60
CA LEU A 20 -11.99 -1.65 7.19
C LEU A 20 -12.80 -0.34 7.12
N GLU A 21 -12.60 0.57 8.07
CA GLU A 21 -13.28 1.87 8.05
C GLU A 21 -12.82 2.73 6.87
N ILE A 22 -11.51 2.75 6.57
CA ILE A 22 -10.97 3.44 5.39
C ILE A 22 -11.55 2.85 4.11
N LEU A 23 -11.60 1.52 4.00
CA LEU A 23 -12.16 0.85 2.82
C LEU A 23 -13.65 1.13 2.65
N ARG A 24 -14.41 1.17 3.75
CA ARG A 24 -15.81 1.55 3.73
C ARG A 24 -15.98 2.98 3.21
N TYR A 25 -15.21 3.93 3.76
CA TYR A 25 -15.25 5.32 3.32
C TYR A 25 -14.88 5.45 1.84
N LEU A 26 -13.87 4.73 1.36
CA LEU A 26 -13.48 4.72 -0.05
C LEU A 26 -14.53 4.05 -0.94
N ALA A 27 -15.27 3.05 -0.47
CA ALA A 27 -16.31 2.39 -1.24
C ALA A 27 -17.52 3.29 -1.50
N ASP A 28 -17.82 4.21 -0.58
CA ASP A 28 -18.91 5.18 -0.72
C ASP A 28 -18.58 6.34 -1.68
N VAL A 29 -17.32 6.47 -2.11
CA VAL A 29 -16.90 7.50 -3.08
C VAL A 29 -17.36 7.12 -4.49
N ASP A 30 -18.00 8.06 -5.19
CA ASP A 30 -18.26 7.93 -6.62
C ASP A 30 -16.97 8.13 -7.43
N TRP A 31 -16.22 7.03 -7.59
CA TRP A 31 -15.00 7.00 -8.38
C TRP A 31 -15.25 7.26 -9.86
N SER A 32 -16.44 7.01 -10.37
CA SER A 32 -16.72 7.25 -11.80
C SER A 32 -16.74 8.74 -12.13
N ALA A 33 -17.23 9.56 -11.19
CA ALA A 33 -17.23 11.01 -11.29
C ALA A 33 -15.83 11.63 -11.09
N HIS A 34 -15.04 11.10 -10.15
CA HIS A 34 -13.74 11.68 -9.78
C HIS A 34 -12.56 11.08 -10.58
N LEU A 35 -12.69 9.83 -11.01
CA LEU A 35 -11.66 9.09 -11.73
C LEU A 35 -12.26 8.37 -12.95
N PRO A 36 -12.61 9.12 -14.01
CA PRO A 36 -13.12 8.53 -15.24
C PRO A 36 -12.21 7.40 -15.77
N PRO A 37 -12.76 6.36 -16.41
CA PRO A 37 -12.01 5.16 -16.79
C PRO A 37 -10.73 5.44 -17.62
N HIS A 38 -10.78 6.46 -18.49
CA HIS A 38 -9.63 6.85 -19.29
C HIS A 38 -8.50 7.45 -18.45
N ILE A 39 -8.82 8.22 -17.41
CA ILE A 39 -7.83 8.81 -16.49
C ILE A 39 -7.26 7.73 -15.58
N ALA A 40 -8.09 6.80 -15.11
CA ALA A 40 -7.66 5.68 -14.27
C ALA A 40 -6.57 4.83 -14.98
N LEU A 41 -6.74 4.55 -16.28
CA LEU A 41 -5.74 3.85 -17.08
C LEU A 41 -4.41 4.60 -17.13
N TRP A 42 -4.43 5.91 -17.36
CA TRP A 42 -3.22 6.74 -17.38
C TRP A 42 -2.53 6.81 -16.02
N LEU A 43 -3.29 6.80 -14.92
CA LEU A 43 -2.76 6.69 -13.57
C LEU A 43 -2.01 5.38 -13.36
N VAL A 44 -2.58 4.25 -13.79
CA VAL A 44 -1.91 2.95 -13.73
C VAL A 44 -0.60 2.97 -14.54
N VAL A 45 -0.63 3.54 -15.74
CA VAL A 45 0.58 3.69 -16.56
C VAL A 45 1.62 4.56 -15.85
N GLY A 46 1.20 5.71 -15.30
CA GLY A 46 2.07 6.63 -14.56
C GLY A 46 2.73 5.99 -13.35
N VAL A 47 1.97 5.23 -12.55
CA VAL A 47 2.50 4.46 -11.41
C VAL A 47 3.54 3.43 -11.86
N ASN A 48 3.28 2.74 -12.97
CA ASN A 48 4.23 1.77 -13.52
C ASN A 48 5.51 2.42 -14.07
N ILE A 49 5.39 3.56 -14.75
CA ILE A 49 6.55 4.35 -15.19
C ILE A 49 7.36 4.81 -13.98
N ALA A 50 6.70 5.38 -12.96
CA ALA A 50 7.36 5.79 -11.73
C ALA A 50 8.09 4.62 -11.07
N ASN A 51 7.50 3.42 -11.05
CA ASN A 51 8.13 2.21 -10.53
C ASN A 51 9.37 1.80 -11.34
N ILE A 52 9.34 1.90 -12.67
CA ILE A 52 10.51 1.63 -13.53
C ILE A 52 11.63 2.65 -13.24
N VAL A 53 11.27 3.93 -13.16
CA VAL A 53 12.22 5.01 -12.85
C VAL A 53 12.84 4.78 -11.48
N LEU A 54 12.02 4.52 -10.46
CA LEU A 54 12.45 4.17 -9.10
C LEU A 54 13.46 3.03 -9.15
N ARG A 55 13.15 1.94 -9.85
CA ARG A 55 14.08 0.81 -10.01
C ARG A 55 15.41 1.20 -10.68
N HIS A 56 15.39 2.18 -11.59
CA HIS A 56 16.60 2.66 -12.26
C HIS A 56 17.44 3.62 -11.40
N VAL A 57 16.79 4.48 -10.62
CA VAL A 57 17.49 5.48 -9.78
C VAL A 57 17.91 4.92 -8.43
N THR A 58 17.24 3.89 -7.93
CA THR A 58 17.64 3.20 -6.70
C THR A 58 18.58 2.05 -7.03
N SER A 59 19.84 2.17 -6.61
CA SER A 59 20.82 1.07 -6.66
C SER A 59 20.99 0.49 -5.27
N GLY A 60 20.61 -0.77 -5.07
CA GLY A 60 20.76 -1.46 -3.80
C GLY A 60 19.74 -2.58 -3.61
N PRO A 61 20.03 -3.57 -2.75
CA PRO A 61 19.01 -4.52 -2.35
C PRO A 61 17.85 -3.75 -1.66
N PRO A 62 16.60 -4.19 -1.81
CA PRO A 62 15.48 -3.57 -1.09
C PRO A 62 15.80 -3.46 0.40
N ALA A 63 15.43 -2.35 1.06
CA ALA A 63 15.76 -2.10 2.46
C ALA A 63 15.34 -3.24 3.43
N TRP A 64 14.29 -4.00 3.10
CA TRP A 64 13.88 -5.18 3.86
C TRP A 64 14.87 -6.36 3.81
N ARG A 65 15.94 -6.26 3.01
CA ARG A 65 17.00 -7.27 2.85
C ARG A 65 18.26 -6.95 3.66
N GLU A 66 18.44 -5.74 4.18
CA GLU A 66 19.66 -5.35 4.90
C GLU A 66 19.83 -6.04 6.26
N GLY A 67 18.75 -6.56 6.87
CA GLY A 67 18.82 -7.28 8.15
C GLY A 67 19.24 -8.76 8.07
N ARG A 68 19.83 -9.23 6.96
CA ARG A 68 20.25 -10.63 6.75
C ARG A 68 21.76 -10.84 6.62
N ARG A 69 22.57 -10.05 7.32
CA ARG A 69 24.00 -10.34 7.53
C ARG A 69 24.39 -10.11 8.98
#